data_AF-A0A158KK97-F1
#
_entry.id   AF-A0A158KK97-F1
#
_cell.length_a   1.000
_cell.length_b   1.000
_cell.length_c   1.000
_cell.angle_alpha   90.00
_cell.angle_beta   90.00
_cell.angle_gamma   90.00
#
_symmetry.space_group_name_H-M   'P 1'
#
loop_
_entity.id
_entity.type
_entity.pdbx_description
1 polymer ?
#
loop_
_entity_poly.entity_id
_entity_poly.type
_entity_poly.pdbx_seq_one_letter_code
_entity_poly.pdbx_strand_id
1 'polypeptide(L)'
;MASPRDTTAPPLTRYRKKRDFSITPEPPAATTETPVSPRKLSFVVQKHWASRLHYDFRLELNGVLLSWAVPKGPCYDPSKKQMAVHVEDHPVSYAGFEGTIPPKQYGAGTVIVWDHGTWEPIGDANKGMEVGKLVFRLQGEKLAGLWELVRISKPGDKQDQWMLFKKRDEWARPLGEYDVIKALPDSVVANPLGLLEEREPKTTGRPRAKEPKIDLSAAVRAPLPAKLEPQLATLASALPKSGDWITEMKLDGYRLLARIDKGRVKLFTRNGHDWTAKFPALTAAIKLLPVVSAWLDGEIVVLKDSIPSFSALQNAIDGRNNQDIVFFLFDLMYLDGEDFRKVPVWARRARLATVLEDAGEQLLFSQDFDAPPAQVFQAAAGLGLEGLVLKRRDAPYESGRTETWLKAKARLRQELVICGMTGRGGKSGEVGSLLLGYYAGDKLHDAGSVGTGWDSKTARDLWKRLIPLEIDAAPFDVQVTKARRWSRRAAGSERWLEPTMVAEVEFAEWTGDGVIRQSSFKGLRLDKPARSVVREGGKTQLPEPSLSLKITHPERVIDASATITKADLVRYYASVGEWMLPHLKDRPVALVRAPEGVAGNLFFQKHAERTAMPGLTAHNRNCGRIIRRC
;
A
#
# COMPACT_ATOMS: atom_id res chain seq x y z
N MET A 1 -39.46 1.56 -26.64
CA MET A 1 -38.28 1.74 -27.51
C MET A 1 -37.61 3.05 -27.10
N ALA A 2 -36.29 3.07 -26.87
CA ALA A 2 -35.59 4.29 -26.47
C ALA A 2 -35.12 5.04 -27.72
N SER A 3 -35.68 6.23 -27.97
CA SER A 3 -35.15 7.17 -28.97
C SER A 3 -33.80 7.73 -28.52
N PRO A 4 -32.86 8.00 -29.44
CA PRO A 4 -31.57 8.61 -29.13
C PRO A 4 -31.76 9.99 -28.48
N ARG A 5 -30.81 10.35 -27.61
CA ARG A 5 -30.84 11.60 -26.81
C ARG A 5 -30.65 12.79 -27.74
N ASP A 6 -31.63 13.67 -27.81
CA ASP A 6 -31.47 15.00 -28.37
C ASP A 6 -30.88 15.89 -27.26
N THR A 7 -29.61 16.25 -27.39
CA THR A 7 -28.88 17.07 -26.40
C THR A 7 -29.36 18.53 -26.37
N THR A 8 -30.30 18.92 -27.24
CA THR A 8 -30.84 20.28 -27.32
C THR A 8 -32.16 20.47 -26.55
N ALA A 9 -32.81 19.39 -26.09
CA ALA A 9 -34.08 19.48 -25.36
C ALA A 9 -33.85 19.77 -23.86
N PRO A 10 -34.76 20.50 -23.18
CA PRO A 10 -34.65 20.77 -21.74
C PRO A 10 -34.51 19.48 -20.91
N PRO A 11 -33.65 19.45 -19.87
CA PRO A 11 -33.23 18.23 -19.16
C PRO A 11 -34.35 17.29 -18.69
N LEU A 12 -35.52 17.82 -18.31
CA LEU A 12 -36.65 17.04 -17.76
C LEU A 12 -37.76 16.71 -18.77
N THR A 13 -37.54 16.99 -20.06
CA THR A 13 -38.57 16.78 -21.12
C THR A 13 -38.96 15.30 -21.24
N ARG A 14 -38.00 14.38 -21.19
CA ARG A 14 -38.27 12.94 -21.26
C ARG A 14 -38.96 12.42 -20.01
N TYR A 15 -38.64 12.98 -18.84
CA TYR A 15 -39.31 12.65 -17.57
C TYR A 15 -40.80 12.98 -17.65
N ARG A 16 -41.13 14.24 -18.00
CA ARG A 16 -42.51 14.71 -18.15
C ARG A 16 -43.32 13.90 -19.18
N LYS A 17 -42.74 13.57 -20.33
CA LYS A 17 -43.43 12.81 -21.40
C LYS A 17 -43.78 11.37 -21.01
N LYS A 18 -43.09 10.79 -20.02
CA LYS A 18 -43.25 9.39 -19.63
C LYS A 18 -44.21 9.18 -18.46
N ARG A 19 -44.65 10.25 -17.78
CA ARG A 19 -45.49 10.16 -16.58
C ARG A 19 -46.83 10.85 -16.80
N ASP A 20 -47.86 10.27 -16.21
CA ASP A 20 -49.16 10.92 -16.02
C ASP A 20 -49.32 11.26 -14.54
N PHE A 21 -49.06 12.52 -14.18
CA PHE A 21 -49.11 13.02 -12.80
C PHE A 21 -50.52 13.08 -12.21
N SER A 22 -51.57 12.77 -12.99
CA SER A 22 -52.90 12.55 -12.44
C SER A 22 -53.08 11.15 -11.83
N ILE A 23 -52.15 10.22 -12.14
CA ILE A 23 -52.22 8.82 -11.71
C ILE A 23 -51.00 8.42 -10.88
N THR A 24 -49.79 8.85 -11.27
CA THR A 24 -48.57 8.50 -10.54
C THR A 24 -48.40 9.37 -9.29
N PRO A 25 -47.99 8.80 -8.14
CA PRO A 25 -47.64 9.57 -6.95
C PRO A 25 -46.25 10.24 -7.05
N GLU A 26 -45.55 10.06 -8.18
CA GLU A 26 -44.25 10.67 -8.42
C GLU A 26 -44.33 12.20 -8.50
N PRO A 27 -43.33 12.94 -7.97
CA PRO A 27 -43.38 14.40 -7.97
C PRO A 27 -43.25 14.99 -9.38
N PRO A 28 -44.04 16.03 -9.72
CA PRO A 28 -43.87 16.76 -10.96
C PRO A 28 -42.56 17.54 -10.96
N ALA A 29 -42.00 17.77 -12.14
CA ALA A 29 -40.82 18.62 -12.29
C ALA A 29 -41.19 20.09 -12.04
N ALA A 30 -40.69 20.66 -10.93
CA ALA A 30 -40.89 22.07 -10.58
C ALA A 30 -40.48 23.02 -11.72
N THR A 31 -41.22 24.12 -11.88
CA THR A 31 -41.02 25.13 -12.93
C THR A 31 -40.01 26.23 -12.56
N THR A 32 -39.40 26.17 -11.38
CA THR A 32 -38.49 27.21 -10.89
C THR A 32 -37.05 26.69 -10.76
N GLU A 33 -36.20 27.13 -11.69
CA GLU A 33 -34.75 27.11 -11.54
C GLU A 33 -34.39 28.02 -10.38
N THR A 34 -34.17 27.42 -9.20
CA THR A 34 -33.65 28.18 -8.05
C THR A 34 -32.14 28.35 -8.28
N PRO A 35 -31.57 29.55 -8.09
CA PRO A 35 -30.15 29.78 -8.34
C PRO A 35 -29.28 28.81 -7.54
N VAL A 36 -28.31 28.19 -8.22
CA VAL A 36 -27.36 27.24 -7.64
C VAL A 36 -26.50 27.99 -6.61
N SER A 37 -26.88 27.89 -5.33
CA SER A 37 -25.96 28.20 -4.24
C SER A 37 -24.87 27.11 -4.19
N PRO A 38 -23.66 27.41 -3.68
CA PRO A 38 -22.60 26.43 -3.51
C PRO A 38 -22.96 25.47 -2.35
N ARG A 39 -23.94 24.61 -2.58
CA ARG A 39 -24.29 23.47 -1.71
C ARG A 39 -23.57 22.23 -2.22
N LYS A 40 -23.21 21.35 -1.29
CA LYS A 40 -22.72 20.01 -1.60
C LYS A 40 -23.77 19.29 -2.48
N LEU A 41 -23.33 18.67 -3.57
CA LEU A 41 -24.22 17.98 -4.51
C LEU A 41 -24.82 16.75 -3.83
N SER A 42 -26.12 16.51 -4.00
CA SER A 42 -26.80 15.35 -3.41
C SER A 42 -26.72 14.11 -4.29
N PHE A 43 -26.73 12.93 -3.68
CA PHE A 43 -26.95 11.67 -4.37
C PHE A 43 -28.04 10.85 -3.68
N VAL A 44 -28.65 9.96 -4.44
CA VAL A 44 -29.64 9.04 -3.92
C VAL A 44 -29.54 7.70 -4.64
N VAL A 45 -29.80 6.62 -3.91
CA VAL A 45 -29.97 5.27 -4.46
C VAL A 45 -31.34 4.78 -4.05
N GLN A 46 -32.22 4.58 -5.03
CA GLN A 46 -33.56 4.04 -4.79
C GLN A 46 -33.60 2.55 -5.14
N LYS A 47 -34.13 1.73 -4.24
CA LYS A 47 -34.36 0.31 -4.50
C LYS A 47 -35.76 0.16 -5.08
N HIS A 48 -35.83 -0.41 -6.27
CA HIS A 48 -37.03 -0.40 -7.09
C HIS A 48 -37.44 -1.83 -7.47
N TRP A 49 -38.56 -2.27 -6.90
CA TRP A 49 -39.24 -3.52 -7.26
C TRP A 49 -40.20 -3.30 -8.44
N ALA A 50 -39.62 -3.03 -9.62
CA ALA A 50 -40.36 -3.02 -10.87
C ALA A 50 -40.57 -4.46 -11.39
N SER A 51 -40.65 -4.65 -12.71
CA SER A 51 -40.64 -5.98 -13.34
C SER A 51 -39.44 -6.84 -12.93
N ARG A 52 -38.30 -6.19 -12.61
CA ARG A 52 -37.13 -6.79 -11.96
C ARG A 52 -36.62 -5.84 -10.89
N LEU A 53 -36.15 -6.40 -9.78
CA LEU A 53 -35.45 -5.64 -8.75
C LEU A 53 -34.18 -5.01 -9.34
N HIS A 54 -34.04 -3.70 -9.15
CA HIS A 54 -32.84 -2.95 -9.48
C HIS A 54 -32.67 -1.78 -8.51
N TYR A 55 -31.51 -1.13 -8.58
CA TYR A 55 -31.18 0.04 -7.80
C TYR A 55 -30.98 1.22 -8.73
N ASP A 56 -31.83 2.24 -8.63
CA ASP A 56 -31.70 3.49 -9.36
C ASP A 56 -30.67 4.37 -8.64
N PHE A 57 -29.44 4.40 -9.17
CA PHE A 57 -28.33 5.21 -8.68
C PHE A 57 -28.39 6.59 -9.33
N ARG A 58 -28.41 7.66 -8.53
CA ARG A 58 -28.63 9.01 -9.04
C ARG A 58 -27.70 10.05 -8.43
N LEU A 59 -27.19 10.94 -9.26
CA LEU A 59 -26.30 12.05 -8.87
C LEU A 59 -26.90 13.39 -9.29
N GLU A 60 -26.99 14.33 -8.36
CA GLU A 60 -27.38 15.71 -8.67
C GLU A 60 -26.28 16.42 -9.46
N LEU A 61 -26.62 16.92 -10.66
CA LEU A 61 -25.77 17.78 -11.46
C LEU A 61 -26.63 18.75 -12.26
N ASN A 62 -26.26 20.03 -12.29
CA ASN A 62 -26.96 21.10 -13.02
C ASN A 62 -28.48 21.15 -12.73
N GLY A 63 -28.88 20.96 -11.47
CA GLY A 63 -30.28 21.07 -11.03
C GLY A 63 -31.17 19.87 -11.40
N VAL A 64 -30.59 18.76 -11.86
CA VAL A 64 -31.30 17.50 -12.13
C VAL A 64 -30.57 16.30 -11.54
N LEU A 65 -31.27 15.18 -11.39
CA LEU A 65 -30.70 13.89 -11.00
C LEU A 65 -30.34 13.08 -12.27
N LEU A 66 -29.06 13.00 -12.59
CA LEU A 66 -28.53 12.04 -13.55
C LEU A 66 -28.74 10.63 -13.01
N SER A 67 -29.26 9.71 -13.82
CA SER A 67 -29.91 8.50 -13.29
C SER A 67 -29.50 7.21 -14.01
N TRP A 68 -29.06 6.20 -13.25
CA TRP A 68 -28.66 4.90 -13.77
C TRP A 68 -29.37 3.75 -13.06
N ALA A 69 -29.99 2.85 -13.82
CA ALA A 69 -30.51 1.59 -13.29
C ALA A 69 -29.39 0.56 -13.15
N VAL A 70 -29.14 0.10 -11.92
CA VAL A 70 -28.09 -0.87 -11.56
C VAL A 70 -28.74 -2.18 -11.09
N PRO A 71 -28.90 -3.21 -11.96
CA PRO A 71 -29.70 -4.40 -11.63
C PRO A 71 -29.20 -5.20 -10.42
N LYS A 72 -27.88 -5.28 -10.25
CA LYS A 72 -27.25 -5.98 -9.12
C LYS A 72 -26.91 -5.04 -7.95
N GLY A 73 -27.25 -3.76 -8.08
CA GLY A 73 -26.94 -2.68 -7.16
C GLY A 73 -25.44 -2.41 -6.95
N PRO A 74 -25.11 -1.41 -6.12
CA PRO A 74 -23.74 -1.06 -5.76
C PRO A 74 -23.03 -2.18 -5.00
N CYS A 75 -21.69 -2.26 -5.10
CA CYS A 75 -20.89 -3.28 -4.43
C CYS A 75 -19.55 -2.69 -3.97
N TYR A 76 -19.14 -2.99 -2.75
CA TYR A 76 -17.87 -2.53 -2.18
C TYR A 76 -16.63 -3.29 -2.67
N ASP A 77 -16.81 -4.35 -3.45
CA ASP A 77 -15.70 -5.16 -3.98
C ASP A 77 -15.12 -4.52 -5.25
N PRO A 78 -13.86 -4.03 -5.23
CA PRO A 78 -13.26 -3.37 -6.38
C PRO A 78 -13.04 -4.30 -7.58
N SER A 79 -13.13 -5.63 -7.38
CA SER A 79 -13.08 -6.61 -8.47
C SER A 79 -14.41 -6.75 -9.21
N LYS A 80 -15.51 -6.24 -8.65
CA LYS A 80 -16.86 -6.35 -9.23
C LYS A 80 -17.23 -5.08 -9.97
N LYS A 81 -17.55 -5.26 -11.25
CA LYS A 81 -18.02 -4.22 -12.16
C LYS A 81 -19.53 -4.36 -12.30
N GLN A 82 -20.28 -3.38 -11.81
CA GLN A 82 -21.75 -3.42 -11.81
C GLN A 82 -22.29 -2.68 -13.04
N MET A 83 -23.02 -3.41 -13.89
CA MET A 83 -23.69 -2.82 -15.04
C MET A 83 -24.66 -1.74 -14.58
N ALA A 84 -24.57 -0.56 -15.18
CA ALA A 84 -25.40 0.61 -14.89
C ALA A 84 -25.97 1.12 -16.21
N VAL A 85 -27.29 1.14 -16.37
CA VAL A 85 -27.93 1.62 -17.61
C VAL A 85 -28.43 3.04 -17.38
N HIS A 86 -27.93 4.00 -18.14
CA HIS A 86 -28.33 5.40 -18.00
C HIS A 86 -29.76 5.60 -18.54
N VAL A 87 -30.63 6.13 -17.69
CA VAL A 87 -32.05 6.40 -17.98
C VAL A 87 -32.30 7.90 -18.07
N GLU A 88 -33.55 8.33 -18.20
CA GLU A 88 -33.86 9.77 -18.20
C GLU A 88 -33.50 10.45 -16.87
N ASP A 89 -33.16 11.74 -16.95
CA ASP A 89 -32.89 12.56 -15.79
C ASP A 89 -34.18 12.80 -14.99
N HIS A 90 -34.06 12.93 -13.68
CA HIS A 90 -35.21 13.12 -12.78
C HIS A 90 -35.13 14.47 -12.07
N PRO A 91 -36.26 15.07 -11.65
CA PRO A 91 -36.22 16.29 -10.86
C PRO A 91 -35.58 16.02 -9.50
N VAL A 92 -34.88 17.00 -8.92
CA VAL A 92 -34.25 16.86 -7.60
C VAL A 92 -35.27 16.51 -6.51
N SER A 93 -36.51 16.98 -6.63
CA SER A 93 -37.62 16.62 -5.74
C SER A 93 -37.93 15.11 -5.73
N TYR A 94 -37.52 14.35 -6.75
CA TYR A 94 -37.67 12.90 -6.81
C TYR A 94 -36.78 12.16 -5.80
N ALA A 95 -35.71 12.79 -5.30
CA ALA A 95 -34.76 12.12 -4.42
C ALA A 95 -35.41 11.56 -3.14
N GLY A 96 -36.42 12.25 -2.61
CA GLY A 96 -37.13 11.83 -1.39
C GLY A 96 -38.32 10.89 -1.63
N PHE A 97 -38.59 10.47 -2.87
CA PHE A 97 -39.79 9.68 -3.16
C PHE A 97 -39.68 8.23 -2.66
N GLU A 98 -40.64 7.83 -1.83
CA GLU A 98 -40.95 6.44 -1.48
C GLU A 98 -42.43 6.17 -1.73
N GLY A 99 -42.76 4.99 -2.26
CA GLY A 99 -44.14 4.62 -2.51
C GLY A 99 -44.31 3.55 -3.58
N THR A 100 -45.55 3.25 -3.92
CA THR A 100 -45.91 2.29 -4.97
C THR A 100 -46.44 3.02 -6.19
N ILE A 101 -45.73 2.90 -7.31
CA ILE A 101 -46.18 3.39 -8.62
C ILE A 101 -47.23 2.40 -9.17
N PRO A 102 -48.46 2.84 -9.49
CA PRO A 102 -49.54 1.95 -9.88
C PRO A 102 -49.23 1.09 -11.12
N PRO A 103 -49.85 -0.10 -11.26
CA PRO A 103 -49.73 -0.91 -12.46
C PRO A 103 -50.09 -0.13 -13.74
N LYS A 104 -49.44 -0.49 -14.86
CA LYS A 104 -49.59 0.17 -16.18
C LYS A 104 -49.00 1.58 -16.28
N GLN A 105 -48.48 2.16 -15.20
CA GLN A 105 -47.65 3.36 -15.25
C GLN A 105 -46.20 3.02 -15.60
N TYR A 106 -45.47 4.01 -16.14
CA TYR A 106 -44.06 3.86 -16.42
C TYR A 106 -43.28 3.72 -15.10
N GLY A 107 -42.53 2.63 -14.94
CA GLY A 107 -41.86 2.34 -13.67
C GLY A 107 -42.78 1.77 -12.59
N ALA A 108 -43.90 1.14 -12.96
CA ALA A 108 -44.77 0.45 -12.00
C ALA A 108 -43.98 -0.50 -11.07
N GLY A 109 -44.20 -0.37 -9.77
CA GLY A 109 -43.41 -1.05 -8.75
C GLY A 109 -43.37 -0.29 -7.43
N THR A 110 -42.76 -0.91 -6.42
CA THR A 110 -42.50 -0.23 -5.13
C THR A 110 -41.10 0.35 -5.14
N VAL A 111 -40.96 1.57 -4.64
CA VAL A 111 -39.71 2.33 -4.57
C VAL A 111 -39.46 2.73 -3.12
N ILE A 112 -38.24 2.49 -2.64
CA ILE A 112 -37.74 3.05 -1.38
C ILE A 112 -36.43 3.78 -1.61
N VAL A 113 -36.12 4.76 -0.77
CA VAL A 113 -34.80 5.39 -0.68
C VAL A 113 -33.89 4.45 0.10
N TRP A 114 -33.07 3.70 -0.63
CA TRP A 114 -32.16 2.71 -0.06
C TRP A 114 -30.89 3.36 0.51
N ASP A 115 -30.41 4.43 -0.09
CA ASP A 115 -29.32 5.26 0.44
C ASP A 115 -29.45 6.69 -0.07
N HIS A 116 -28.92 7.65 0.67
CA HIS A 116 -28.85 9.06 0.29
C HIS A 116 -27.68 9.75 0.96
N GLY A 117 -27.31 10.92 0.45
CA GLY A 117 -26.26 11.73 1.06
C GLY A 117 -25.69 12.75 0.08
N THR A 118 -24.41 13.07 0.23
CA THR A 118 -23.71 14.00 -0.65
C THR A 118 -22.64 13.30 -1.47
N TRP A 119 -22.36 13.84 -2.66
CA TRP A 119 -21.26 13.38 -3.49
C TRP A 119 -20.36 14.55 -3.90
N GLU A 120 -19.10 14.22 -4.20
CA GLU A 120 -18.10 15.17 -4.67
C GLU A 120 -17.40 14.62 -5.92
N PRO A 121 -17.46 15.33 -7.07
CA PRO A 121 -16.72 14.93 -8.26
C PRO A 121 -15.22 15.09 -8.07
N ILE A 122 -14.45 14.12 -8.56
CA ILE A 122 -13.00 14.27 -8.74
C ILE A 122 -12.76 14.84 -10.13
N GLY A 123 -12.54 16.15 -10.19
CA GLY A 123 -12.41 16.92 -11.42
C GLY A 123 -13.74 17.53 -11.89
N ASP A 124 -13.85 17.84 -13.18
CA ASP A 124 -15.03 18.47 -13.77
C ASP A 124 -16.09 17.43 -14.16
N ALA A 125 -17.22 17.42 -13.44
CA ALA A 125 -18.32 16.49 -13.66
C ALA A 125 -18.99 16.64 -15.03
N ASN A 126 -19.06 17.85 -15.58
CA ASN A 126 -19.69 18.09 -16.88
C ASN A 126 -18.85 17.46 -17.99
N LYS A 127 -17.53 17.72 -17.98
CA LYS A 127 -16.59 17.06 -18.89
C LYS A 127 -16.55 15.56 -18.70
N GLY A 128 -16.65 15.09 -17.46
CA GLY A 128 -16.71 13.66 -17.15
C GLY A 128 -17.94 12.98 -17.77
N MET A 129 -19.10 13.64 -17.77
CA MET A 129 -20.30 13.14 -18.44
C MET A 129 -20.16 13.12 -19.97
N GLU A 130 -19.50 14.11 -20.56
CA GLU A 130 -19.24 14.15 -22.01
C GLU A 130 -18.31 13.01 -22.46
N VAL A 131 -17.17 12.87 -21.77
CA VAL A 131 -16.15 11.85 -22.06
C VAL A 131 -16.60 10.44 -21.66
N GLY A 132 -17.64 10.33 -20.82
CA GLY A 132 -18.16 9.05 -20.35
C GLY A 132 -17.35 8.44 -19.22
N LYS A 133 -16.74 9.27 -18.36
CA LYS A 133 -15.96 8.84 -17.20
C LYS A 133 -16.18 9.82 -16.05
N LEU A 134 -16.83 9.35 -14.99
CA LEU A 134 -17.03 10.09 -13.75
C LEU A 134 -16.32 9.36 -12.61
N VAL A 135 -15.41 10.04 -11.93
CA VAL A 135 -14.83 9.59 -10.66
C VAL A 135 -15.37 10.51 -9.57
N PHE A 136 -15.85 9.95 -8.48
CA PHE A 136 -16.48 10.73 -7.42
C PHE A 136 -16.38 10.07 -6.06
N ARG A 137 -16.51 10.86 -5.00
CA ARG A 137 -16.63 10.41 -3.63
C ARG A 137 -18.08 10.45 -3.18
N LEU A 138 -18.55 9.40 -2.49
CA LEU A 138 -19.88 9.35 -1.86
C LEU A 138 -19.74 9.49 -0.35
N GLN A 139 -20.67 10.22 0.25
CA GLN A 139 -20.87 10.36 1.69
C GLN A 139 -22.34 10.09 2.00
N GLY A 140 -22.70 8.80 2.09
CA GLY A 140 -24.05 8.35 2.39
C GLY A 140 -24.18 7.60 3.69
N GLU A 141 -25.38 7.14 3.96
CA GLU A 141 -25.68 6.30 5.11
C GLU A 141 -25.24 4.85 4.88
N LYS A 142 -25.18 4.36 3.63
CA LYS A 142 -24.73 2.99 3.31
C LYS A 142 -23.53 2.93 2.38
N LEU A 143 -23.39 3.89 1.48
CA LEU A 143 -22.30 4.00 0.53
C LEU A 143 -21.33 5.12 0.93
N ALA A 144 -20.05 4.80 1.00
CA ALA A 144 -18.97 5.75 1.28
C ALA A 144 -17.76 5.52 0.36
N GLY A 145 -16.85 6.49 0.34
CA GLY A 145 -15.57 6.42 -0.37
C GLY A 145 -15.65 6.74 -1.86
N LEU A 146 -14.62 6.37 -2.61
CA LEU A 146 -14.41 6.62 -4.03
C LEU A 146 -15.09 5.57 -4.93
N TRP A 147 -15.77 6.07 -5.94
CA TRP A 147 -16.52 5.32 -6.94
C TRP A 147 -16.22 5.87 -8.34
N GLU A 148 -16.51 5.05 -9.34
CA GLU A 148 -16.31 5.43 -10.73
C GLU A 148 -17.43 4.86 -11.63
N LEU A 149 -17.90 5.70 -12.55
CA LEU A 149 -18.84 5.37 -13.61
C LEU A 149 -18.13 5.54 -14.96
N VAL A 150 -18.09 4.48 -15.77
CA VAL A 150 -17.49 4.50 -17.12
C VAL A 150 -18.52 4.07 -18.16
N ARG A 151 -18.75 4.89 -19.19
CA ARG A 151 -19.58 4.57 -20.34
C ARG A 151 -18.88 3.50 -21.19
N ILE A 152 -19.61 2.43 -21.50
CA ILE A 152 -19.13 1.33 -22.34
C ILE A 152 -19.87 1.23 -23.68
N SER A 153 -21.02 1.88 -23.81
CA SER A 153 -21.77 1.95 -25.07
C SER A 153 -21.11 2.89 -26.08
N LYS A 154 -21.21 2.53 -27.36
CA LYS A 154 -20.74 3.33 -28.48
C LYS A 154 -21.84 4.27 -28.99
N PRO A 155 -21.48 5.37 -29.67
CA PRO A 155 -22.47 6.22 -30.34
C PRO A 155 -23.35 5.38 -31.29
N GLY A 156 -24.68 5.42 -31.09
CA GLY A 156 -25.66 4.66 -31.87
C GLY A 156 -26.23 3.41 -31.19
N ASP A 157 -25.71 3.00 -30.04
CA ASP A 157 -26.27 1.89 -29.27
C ASP A 157 -27.68 2.21 -28.73
N LYS A 158 -28.55 1.20 -28.72
CA LYS A 158 -29.95 1.34 -28.24
C LYS A 158 -30.06 1.68 -26.74
N GLN A 159 -29.00 1.44 -25.98
CA GLN A 159 -28.93 1.69 -24.54
C GLN A 159 -27.61 2.38 -24.22
N ASP A 160 -27.67 3.45 -23.43
CA ASP A 160 -26.50 4.15 -22.91
C ASP A 160 -25.98 3.37 -21.69
N GLN A 161 -25.09 2.42 -21.95
CA GLN A 161 -24.58 1.46 -20.97
C GLN A 161 -23.31 1.99 -20.32
N TRP A 162 -23.29 1.89 -19.00
CA TRP A 162 -22.20 2.30 -18.13
C TRP A 162 -21.82 1.14 -17.18
N MET A 163 -20.69 1.32 -16.52
CA MET A 163 -20.20 0.43 -15.50
C MET A 163 -19.91 1.23 -14.23
N LEU A 164 -20.59 0.88 -13.14
CA LEU A 164 -20.33 1.39 -11.80
C LEU A 164 -19.34 0.46 -11.08
N PHE A 165 -18.31 1.02 -10.46
CA PHE A 165 -17.37 0.22 -9.68
C PHE A 165 -16.80 1.00 -8.51
N LYS A 166 -16.51 0.25 -7.44
CA LYS A 166 -15.85 0.76 -6.25
C LYS A 166 -14.36 0.90 -6.53
N LYS A 167 -13.78 2.06 -6.20
CA LYS A 167 -12.31 2.23 -6.19
C LYS A 167 -11.74 1.64 -4.91
N ARG A 168 -10.49 1.19 -4.98
CA ARG A 168 -9.75 0.72 -3.81
C ARG A 168 -9.49 1.90 -2.88
N ASP A 169 -10.12 1.87 -1.72
CA ASP A 169 -9.95 2.82 -0.62
C ASP A 169 -10.29 2.12 0.71
N GLU A 170 -10.39 2.86 1.81
CA GLU A 170 -10.67 2.35 3.16
C GLU A 170 -12.04 1.67 3.31
N TRP A 171 -12.97 1.91 2.38
CA TRP A 171 -14.32 1.35 2.40
C TRP A 171 -14.45 0.11 1.51
N ALA A 172 -13.47 -0.17 0.66
CA ALA A 172 -13.46 -1.33 -0.21
C ALA A 172 -13.45 -2.65 0.61
N ARG A 173 -14.39 -3.55 0.32
CA ARG A 173 -14.54 -4.86 0.97
C ARG A 173 -14.86 -5.93 -0.06
N PRO A 174 -14.17 -7.09 -0.06
CA PRO A 174 -14.54 -8.21 -0.94
C PRO A 174 -16.00 -8.64 -0.76
N LEU A 175 -16.69 -9.00 -1.85
CA LEU A 175 -18.11 -9.36 -1.81
C LEU A 175 -18.37 -10.61 -0.93
N GLY A 176 -17.38 -11.49 -0.83
CA GLY A 176 -17.45 -12.66 0.05
C GLY A 176 -17.40 -12.33 1.54
N GLU A 177 -16.91 -11.14 1.91
CA GLU A 177 -16.83 -10.67 3.29
C GLU A 177 -18.00 -9.75 3.65
N TYR A 178 -18.39 -8.86 2.73
CA TYR A 178 -19.46 -7.89 2.98
C TYR A 178 -20.26 -7.60 1.70
N ASP A 179 -21.55 -7.95 1.75
CA ASP A 179 -22.55 -7.62 0.73
C ASP A 179 -23.50 -6.57 1.30
N VAL A 180 -23.27 -5.30 0.98
CA VAL A 180 -24.01 -4.15 1.53
C VAL A 180 -25.52 -4.24 1.26
N ILE A 181 -25.91 -4.82 0.12
CA ILE A 181 -27.32 -4.96 -0.27
C ILE A 181 -28.04 -5.94 0.64
N LYS A 182 -27.38 -7.03 1.01
CA LYS A 182 -27.93 -8.04 1.94
C LYS A 182 -27.86 -7.57 3.39
N ALA A 183 -26.76 -6.90 3.76
CA ALA A 183 -26.55 -6.43 5.11
C ALA A 183 -27.51 -5.31 5.50
N LEU A 184 -27.84 -4.41 4.57
CA LEU A 184 -28.63 -3.21 4.84
C LEU A 184 -29.77 -3.05 3.80
N PRO A 185 -30.80 -3.90 3.80
CA PRO A 185 -31.81 -3.94 2.75
C PRO A 185 -32.88 -2.83 2.81
N ASP A 186 -33.01 -2.16 3.96
CA ASP A 186 -34.17 -1.31 4.31
C ASP A 186 -34.06 0.14 3.83
N SER A 187 -35.11 0.95 4.01
CA SER A 187 -35.10 2.38 3.71
C SER A 187 -34.30 3.18 4.74
N VAL A 188 -33.53 4.17 4.28
CA VAL A 188 -32.85 5.15 5.17
C VAL A 188 -33.76 6.30 5.60
N VAL A 189 -34.89 6.50 4.92
CA VAL A 189 -35.91 7.48 5.34
C VAL A 189 -36.73 6.92 6.50
N ALA A 190 -37.17 5.66 6.37
CA ALA A 190 -37.93 4.98 7.43
C ALA A 190 -37.05 4.52 8.60
N ASN A 191 -35.81 4.08 8.31
CA ASN A 191 -34.85 3.65 9.32
C ASN A 191 -33.51 4.38 9.12
N PRO A 192 -33.41 5.65 9.55
CA PRO A 192 -32.17 6.41 9.45
C PRO A 192 -31.06 5.71 10.20
N LEU A 193 -29.97 5.46 9.51
CA LEU A 193 -28.76 4.94 10.07
C LEU A 193 -27.82 6.09 10.46
N GLY A 194 -27.87 7.23 9.76
CA GLY A 194 -26.86 8.27 9.86
C GLY A 194 -25.63 7.95 9.02
N LEU A 195 -24.82 8.96 8.74
CA LEU A 195 -23.71 8.86 7.79
C LEU A 195 -22.76 7.73 8.17
N LEU A 196 -22.43 6.90 7.19
CA LEU A 196 -21.61 5.71 7.41
C LEU A 196 -20.23 6.09 7.98
N GLU A 197 -19.65 7.19 7.50
CA GLU A 197 -18.36 7.71 7.96
C GLU A 197 -18.38 8.15 9.42
N GLU A 198 -19.54 8.58 9.95
CA GLU A 198 -19.70 8.99 11.34
C GLU A 198 -19.91 7.78 12.27
N ARG A 199 -20.67 6.78 11.80
CA ARG A 199 -20.97 5.55 12.57
C ARG A 199 -19.82 4.57 12.64
N GLU A 200 -19.17 4.37 11.51
CA GLU A 200 -17.97 3.56 11.39
C GLU A 200 -16.83 4.50 11.01
N PRO A 201 -16.25 5.27 11.95
CA PRO A 201 -15.06 6.03 11.64
C PRO A 201 -13.97 5.01 11.30
N LYS A 202 -13.79 4.73 10.01
CA LYS A 202 -12.61 4.07 9.53
C LYS A 202 -11.51 5.03 9.89
N THR A 203 -10.61 4.60 10.76
CA THR A 203 -9.29 5.17 10.83
C THR A 203 -8.66 4.97 9.45
N THR A 204 -9.05 5.82 8.51
CA THR A 204 -8.09 6.49 7.66
C THR A 204 -6.95 6.87 8.59
N GLY A 205 -5.71 6.66 8.16
CA GLY A 205 -4.61 7.38 8.79
C GLY A 205 -5.12 8.80 9.00
N ARG A 206 -5.19 9.20 10.28
CA ARG A 206 -5.73 10.44 10.82
C ARG A 206 -6.06 11.41 9.68
N PRO A 207 -7.33 11.80 9.42
CA PRO A 207 -7.61 12.77 8.37
C PRO A 207 -6.61 13.89 8.59
N ARG A 208 -5.78 14.17 7.58
CA ARG A 208 -4.76 15.21 7.72
C ARG A 208 -5.55 16.41 8.19
N ALA A 209 -5.41 16.74 9.48
CA ALA A 209 -5.96 17.96 10.02
C ALA A 209 -5.54 19.03 9.02
N LYS A 210 -6.46 19.94 8.64
CA LYS A 210 -6.15 21.17 7.86
C LYS A 210 -4.66 21.39 7.91
N GLU A 211 -3.94 21.18 6.79
CA GLU A 211 -2.48 20.93 6.81
C GLU A 211 -1.87 21.66 7.99
N PRO A 212 -1.43 20.95 9.05
CA PRO A 212 -0.97 21.65 10.24
C PRO A 212 0.06 22.65 9.74
N LYS A 213 -0.14 23.94 10.05
CA LYS A 213 0.84 24.98 9.70
C LYS A 213 2.20 24.38 10.02
N ILE A 214 3.08 24.32 9.01
CA ILE A 214 4.36 23.63 9.13
C ILE A 214 5.04 24.18 10.38
N ASP A 215 5.11 23.36 11.42
CA ASP A 215 5.67 23.78 12.70
C ASP A 215 7.18 23.59 12.63
N LEU A 216 7.87 24.70 12.41
CA LEU A 216 9.32 24.77 12.34
C LEU A 216 9.92 25.35 13.64
N SER A 217 9.14 25.48 14.71
CA SER A 217 9.58 26.10 15.97
C SER A 217 10.78 25.41 16.63
N ALA A 218 10.99 24.13 16.32
CA ALA A 218 12.15 23.37 16.78
C ALA A 218 13.43 23.62 15.96
N ALA A 219 13.37 24.40 14.88
CA ALA A 219 14.54 24.82 14.12
C ALA A 219 15.38 25.79 14.95
N VAL A 220 16.71 25.64 14.89
CA VAL A 220 17.63 26.47 15.70
C VAL A 220 18.59 27.19 14.79
N ARG A 221 18.77 28.49 15.00
CA ARG A 221 19.79 29.26 14.30
C ARG A 221 21.19 28.71 14.63
N ALA A 222 21.93 28.28 13.63
CA ALA A 222 23.22 27.63 13.78
C ALA A 222 24.11 27.88 12.54
N PRO A 223 25.44 27.81 12.67
CA PRO A 223 26.33 27.82 11.50
C PRO A 223 26.16 26.53 10.68
N LEU A 224 26.43 26.62 9.37
CA LEU A 224 26.37 25.47 8.46
C LEU A 224 27.34 24.36 8.92
N PRO A 225 26.84 23.15 9.23
CA PRO A 225 27.70 22.04 9.64
C PRO A 225 28.76 21.71 8.58
N ALA A 226 30.00 21.50 9.01
CA ALA A 226 31.10 21.12 8.13
C ALA A 226 30.98 19.68 7.62
N LYS A 227 30.42 18.79 8.46
CA LYS A 227 30.16 17.38 8.17
C LYS A 227 28.77 17.01 8.70
N LEU A 228 28.14 16.04 8.05
CA LEU A 228 26.88 15.46 8.49
C LEU A 228 26.88 13.97 8.19
N GLU A 229 26.57 13.17 9.20
CA GLU A 229 26.43 11.71 9.06
C GLU A 229 24.96 11.35 8.82
N PRO A 230 24.66 10.45 7.88
CA PRO A 230 23.29 10.11 7.54
C PRO A 230 22.59 9.29 8.63
N GLN A 231 21.28 9.48 8.77
CA GLN A 231 20.40 8.61 9.55
C GLN A 231 20.18 7.27 8.82
N LEU A 232 20.34 6.15 9.52
CA LEU A 232 20.23 4.80 8.97
C LEU A 232 18.98 4.08 9.46
N ALA A 233 18.32 3.38 8.54
CA ALA A 233 17.10 2.63 8.83
C ALA A 233 17.39 1.22 9.37
N THR A 234 16.63 0.79 10.37
CA THR A 234 16.63 -0.57 10.94
C THR A 234 15.76 -1.51 10.12
N LEU A 235 16.19 -2.76 9.92
CA LEU A 235 15.42 -3.73 9.15
C LEU A 235 14.19 -4.19 9.93
N ALA A 236 13.01 -3.98 9.38
CA ALA A 236 11.75 -4.44 9.98
C ALA A 236 11.51 -5.91 9.67
N SER A 237 11.38 -6.75 10.70
CA SER A 237 10.97 -8.15 10.57
C SER A 237 9.51 -8.29 10.17
N ALA A 238 8.65 -7.37 10.63
CA ALA A 238 7.26 -7.22 10.22
C ALA A 238 6.92 -5.73 10.05
N LEU A 239 5.92 -5.42 9.21
CA LEU A 239 5.43 -4.05 9.09
C LEU A 239 4.76 -3.58 10.41
N PRO A 240 4.93 -2.31 10.80
CA PRO A 240 4.23 -1.76 11.95
C PRO A 240 2.72 -1.92 11.82
N LYS A 241 2.07 -2.45 12.86
CA LYS A 241 0.60 -2.59 12.93
C LYS A 241 -0.09 -1.27 13.30
N SER A 242 0.65 -0.38 13.96
CA SER A 242 0.17 0.89 14.50
C SER A 242 1.30 1.93 14.51
N GLY A 243 0.93 3.19 14.73
CA GLY A 243 1.85 4.32 14.75
C GLY A 243 1.71 5.20 13.51
N ASP A 244 2.15 6.44 13.64
CA ASP A 244 2.12 7.44 12.57
C ASP A 244 3.43 7.37 11.78
N TRP A 245 3.39 6.65 10.65
CA TRP A 245 4.54 6.38 9.81
C TRP A 245 4.35 7.01 8.43
N ILE A 246 5.30 7.85 8.06
CA ILE A 246 5.52 8.25 6.67
C ILE A 246 6.05 7.03 5.92
N THR A 247 5.43 6.69 4.79
CA THR A 247 5.80 5.52 4.01
C THR A 247 6.32 5.95 2.65
N GLU A 248 7.59 5.69 2.36
CA GLU A 248 8.26 6.04 1.11
C GLU A 248 8.70 4.78 0.36
N MET A 249 8.91 4.92 -0.96
CA MET A 249 9.52 3.88 -1.76
C MET A 249 10.97 3.67 -1.30
N LYS A 250 11.37 2.41 -1.09
CA LYS A 250 12.79 2.11 -0.95
C LYS A 250 13.45 2.19 -2.32
N LEU A 251 14.13 3.30 -2.55
CA LEU A 251 14.92 3.52 -3.75
C LEU A 251 16.16 2.64 -3.76
N ASP A 252 16.52 2.21 -4.96
CA ASP A 252 17.63 1.32 -5.24
C ASP A 252 18.73 2.08 -5.99
N GLY A 253 19.69 2.63 -5.23
CA GLY A 253 20.67 3.58 -5.75
C GLY A 253 21.89 3.75 -4.86
N TYR A 254 22.50 4.94 -4.95
CA TYR A 254 23.51 5.39 -4.00
C TYR A 254 22.97 6.54 -3.16
N ARG A 255 23.12 6.44 -1.84
CA ARG A 255 22.79 7.54 -0.94
C ARG A 255 23.81 8.67 -1.09
N LEU A 256 23.29 9.88 -1.27
CA LEU A 256 24.08 11.07 -1.50
C LEU A 256 23.55 12.22 -0.63
N LEU A 257 24.47 12.93 0.01
CA LEU A 257 24.17 14.14 0.78
C LEU A 257 24.71 15.35 0.03
N ALA A 258 23.87 16.35 -0.22
CA ALA A 258 24.26 17.59 -0.86
C ALA A 258 24.45 18.70 0.17
N ARG A 259 25.65 19.27 0.23
CA ARG A 259 25.99 20.45 1.01
C ARG A 259 26.08 21.66 0.07
N ILE A 260 25.31 22.69 0.34
CA ILE A 260 25.35 23.97 -0.36
C ILE A 260 25.91 25.03 0.60
N ASP A 261 26.90 25.79 0.15
CA ASP A 261 27.57 26.82 0.95
C ASP A 261 27.89 28.03 0.07
N LYS A 262 27.02 29.05 0.14
CA LYS A 262 27.10 30.27 -0.67
C LYS A 262 27.17 29.93 -2.16
N GLY A 263 26.27 29.05 -2.62
CA GLY A 263 26.21 28.57 -4.00
C GLY A 263 27.29 27.57 -4.42
N ARG A 264 28.18 27.15 -3.52
CA ARG A 264 29.12 26.04 -3.77
C ARG A 264 28.50 24.72 -3.31
N VAL A 265 28.36 23.79 -4.25
CA VAL A 265 27.78 22.47 -4.01
C VAL A 265 28.89 21.45 -3.78
N LYS A 266 28.72 20.61 -2.75
CA LYS A 266 29.50 19.39 -2.54
C LYS A 266 28.57 18.20 -2.34
N LEU A 267 28.94 17.06 -2.90
CA LEU A 267 28.16 15.82 -2.85
C LEU A 267 28.96 14.75 -2.10
N PHE A 268 28.40 14.27 -0.99
CA PHE A 268 29.05 13.29 -0.12
C PHE A 268 28.32 11.96 -0.18
N THR A 269 29.06 10.86 -0.33
CA THR A 269 28.48 9.52 -0.19
C THR A 269 28.06 9.26 1.26
N ARG A 270 27.34 8.16 1.48
CA ARG A 270 27.00 7.65 2.81
C ARG A 270 28.16 7.63 3.82
N ASN A 271 29.38 7.34 3.36
CA ASN A 271 30.58 7.25 4.20
C ASN A 271 31.41 8.55 4.23
N GLY A 272 30.87 9.65 3.70
CA GLY A 272 31.50 10.97 3.74
C GLY A 272 32.53 11.25 2.64
N HIS A 273 32.64 10.40 1.61
CA HIS A 273 33.55 10.65 0.48
C HIS A 273 32.97 11.73 -0.44
N ASP A 274 33.78 12.72 -0.79
CA ASP A 274 33.42 13.77 -1.74
C ASP A 274 33.39 13.21 -3.17
N TRP A 275 32.20 13.06 -3.73
CA TRP A 275 31.95 12.60 -5.10
C TRP A 275 31.47 13.72 -6.03
N THR A 276 31.67 14.98 -5.65
CA THR A 276 31.19 16.14 -6.44
C THR A 276 31.63 16.08 -7.90
N ALA A 277 32.90 15.76 -8.15
CA ALA A 277 33.46 15.68 -9.51
C ALA A 277 32.84 14.56 -10.37
N LYS A 278 32.23 13.54 -9.75
CA LYS A 278 31.56 12.45 -10.47
C LYS A 278 30.18 12.83 -11.00
N PHE A 279 29.60 13.93 -10.49
CA PHE A 279 28.22 14.32 -10.79
C PHE A 279 28.09 15.79 -11.23
N PRO A 280 28.72 16.19 -12.36
CA PRO A 280 28.69 17.57 -12.81
C PRO A 280 27.26 18.06 -13.14
N ALA A 281 26.42 17.20 -13.73
CA ALA A 281 25.03 17.54 -14.08
C ALA A 281 24.18 17.81 -12.83
N LEU A 282 24.22 16.89 -11.84
CA LEU A 282 23.52 17.08 -10.56
C LEU A 282 24.04 18.31 -9.81
N THR A 283 25.36 18.53 -9.81
CA THR A 283 25.96 19.72 -9.18
C THR A 283 25.42 21.01 -9.79
N ALA A 284 25.27 21.05 -11.13
CA ALA A 284 24.68 22.19 -11.83
C ALA A 284 23.20 22.38 -11.48
N ALA A 285 22.41 21.30 -11.45
CA ALA A 285 21.00 21.35 -11.07
C ALA A 285 20.79 21.84 -9.63
N ILE A 286 21.57 21.32 -8.67
CA ILE A 286 21.47 21.72 -7.24
C ILE A 286 21.85 23.19 -7.05
N LYS A 287 22.80 23.71 -7.84
CA LYS A 287 23.22 25.10 -7.77
C LYS A 287 22.10 26.09 -8.16
N LEU A 288 21.09 25.64 -8.91
CA LEU A 288 19.94 26.45 -9.31
C LEU A 288 18.85 26.53 -8.23
N LEU A 289 18.93 25.74 -7.17
CA LEU A 289 17.97 25.81 -6.06
C LEU A 289 18.00 27.20 -5.40
N PRO A 290 16.85 27.76 -5.00
CA PRO A 290 16.74 29.12 -4.47
C PRO A 290 17.16 29.18 -2.98
N VAL A 291 18.40 28.77 -2.68
CA VAL A 291 18.93 28.65 -1.31
C VAL A 291 20.37 29.17 -1.25
N VAL A 292 20.75 29.77 -0.12
CA VAL A 292 22.13 30.25 0.11
C VAL A 292 23.00 29.14 0.68
N SER A 293 22.46 28.35 1.61
CA SER A 293 23.15 27.24 2.26
C SER A 293 22.19 26.13 2.68
N ALA A 294 22.57 24.88 2.48
CA ALA A 294 21.70 23.75 2.80
C ALA A 294 22.47 22.45 3.06
N TRP A 295 21.83 21.53 3.78
CA TRP A 295 22.16 20.10 3.77
C TRP A 295 20.90 19.30 3.38
N LEU A 296 20.99 18.59 2.25
CA LEU A 296 19.92 17.77 1.68
C LEU A 296 20.33 16.29 1.70
N ASP A 297 19.39 15.40 1.98
CA ASP A 297 19.56 13.94 1.98
C ASP A 297 18.69 13.29 0.92
N GLY A 298 19.26 12.34 0.18
CA GLY A 298 18.56 11.69 -0.90
C GLY A 298 19.25 10.43 -1.43
N GLU A 299 18.64 9.86 -2.46
CA GLU A 299 19.17 8.71 -3.19
C GLU A 299 19.30 9.09 -4.68
N ILE A 300 20.48 8.86 -5.27
CA ILE A 300 20.63 8.96 -6.72
C ILE A 300 20.28 7.63 -7.38
N VAL A 301 19.50 7.68 -8.44
CA VAL A 301 19.04 6.51 -9.20
C VAL A 301 19.06 6.80 -10.70
N VAL A 302 19.00 5.74 -11.50
CA VAL A 302 18.61 5.82 -12.91
C VAL A 302 17.32 5.04 -13.07
N LEU A 303 16.31 5.64 -13.69
CA LEU A 303 15.02 5.00 -13.91
C LEU A 303 15.03 4.27 -15.26
N LYS A 304 14.59 3.01 -15.25
CA LYS A 304 14.30 2.24 -16.46
C LYS A 304 12.86 1.76 -16.39
N ASP A 305 12.05 2.10 -17.39
CA ASP A 305 10.61 1.81 -17.40
C ASP A 305 9.90 2.35 -16.12
N SER A 306 10.33 3.52 -15.64
CA SER A 306 9.91 4.16 -14.38
C SER A 306 10.29 3.42 -13.08
N ILE A 307 11.16 2.41 -13.15
CA ILE A 307 11.64 1.65 -11.98
C ILE A 307 13.14 1.93 -11.77
N PRO A 308 13.60 2.21 -10.53
CA PRO A 308 15.02 2.35 -10.23
C PRO A 308 15.85 1.13 -10.65
N SER A 309 16.97 1.37 -11.32
CA SER A 309 17.89 0.34 -11.81
C SER A 309 19.32 0.62 -11.36
N PHE A 310 19.78 -0.15 -10.38
CA PHE A 310 21.13 -0.02 -9.83
C PHE A 310 22.26 -0.30 -10.85
N SER A 311 22.03 -1.23 -11.78
CA SER A 311 23.00 -1.52 -12.85
C SER A 311 23.09 -0.36 -13.86
N ALA A 312 21.96 0.27 -14.18
CA ALA A 312 21.94 1.46 -15.03
C ALA A 312 22.64 2.64 -14.35
N LEU A 313 22.46 2.81 -13.04
CA LEU A 313 23.14 3.84 -12.25
C LEU A 313 24.66 3.70 -12.29
N GLN A 314 25.22 2.49 -12.08
CA GLN A 314 26.67 2.30 -12.18
C GLN A 314 27.19 2.61 -13.58
N ASN A 315 26.48 2.18 -14.62
CA ASN A 315 26.86 2.50 -16.00
C ASN A 315 26.84 4.01 -16.27
N ALA A 316 25.90 4.75 -15.67
CA ALA A 316 25.83 6.20 -15.79
C ALA A 316 26.98 6.91 -15.04
N ILE A 317 27.40 6.36 -13.89
CA ILE A 317 28.52 6.86 -13.10
C ILE A 317 29.87 6.64 -13.81
N ASP A 318 30.09 5.43 -14.34
CA ASP A 318 31.35 5.06 -15.00
C ASP A 318 31.41 5.56 -16.46
N GLY A 319 30.27 5.90 -17.05
CA GLY A 319 30.12 6.35 -18.43
C GLY A 319 29.97 7.87 -18.59
N ARG A 320 29.52 8.30 -19.77
CA ARG A 320 29.24 9.72 -20.09
C ARG A 320 27.77 10.12 -19.87
N ASN A 321 26.94 9.21 -19.37
CA ASN A 321 25.48 9.40 -19.26
C ASN A 321 25.04 9.96 -17.90
N ASN A 322 25.83 10.87 -17.34
CA ASN A 322 25.59 11.43 -16.01
C ASN A 322 24.28 12.24 -15.94
N GLN A 323 23.79 12.71 -17.10
CA GLN A 323 22.53 13.45 -17.23
C GLN A 323 21.28 12.60 -16.95
N ASP A 324 21.37 11.28 -17.06
CA ASP A 324 20.25 10.35 -16.84
C ASP A 324 20.05 10.03 -15.34
N ILE A 325 20.96 10.52 -14.47
CA ILE A 325 20.91 10.30 -13.03
C ILE A 325 19.93 11.30 -12.42
N VAL A 326 18.95 10.76 -11.69
CA VAL A 326 17.95 11.51 -10.94
C VAL A 326 18.28 11.41 -9.46
N PHE A 327 18.22 12.54 -8.75
CA PHE A 327 18.43 12.63 -7.32
C PHE A 327 17.10 12.80 -6.59
N PHE A 328 16.63 11.73 -5.97
CA PHE A 328 15.43 11.75 -5.14
C PHE A 328 15.77 12.23 -3.74
N LEU A 329 15.34 13.44 -3.43
CA LEU A 329 15.53 14.10 -2.14
C LEU A 329 14.40 13.73 -1.19
N PHE A 330 14.74 13.27 0.01
CA PHE A 330 13.78 12.78 0.99
C PHE A 330 13.93 13.39 2.40
N ASP A 331 14.94 14.22 2.64
CA ASP A 331 15.08 14.98 3.90
C ASP A 331 15.91 16.28 3.76
N LEU A 332 15.72 17.19 4.73
CA LEU A 332 16.36 18.50 4.84
C LEU A 332 16.86 18.71 6.27
N MET A 333 18.17 18.80 6.46
CA MET A 333 18.77 18.91 7.80
C MET A 333 19.19 20.33 8.15
N TYR A 334 19.46 21.17 7.16
CA TYR A 334 19.87 22.55 7.35
C TYR A 334 19.42 23.41 6.17
N LEU A 335 18.97 24.63 6.42
CA LEU A 335 18.61 25.61 5.41
C LEU A 335 18.89 27.03 5.92
N ASP A 336 19.66 27.82 5.16
CA ASP A 336 19.80 29.27 5.27
C ASP A 336 20.00 29.84 6.69
N GLY A 337 20.83 29.18 7.49
CA GLY A 337 21.16 29.64 8.85
C GLY A 337 20.45 28.89 9.96
N GLU A 338 19.57 27.94 9.62
CA GLU A 338 18.77 27.17 10.55
C GLU A 338 19.06 25.66 10.44
N ASP A 339 19.25 25.04 11.59
CA ASP A 339 19.39 23.59 11.75
C ASP A 339 18.03 22.97 12.04
N PHE A 340 17.60 22.09 11.14
CA PHE A 340 16.31 21.42 11.17
C PHE A 340 16.37 20.04 11.82
N ARG A 341 17.53 19.55 12.28
CA ARG A 341 17.65 18.17 12.79
C ARG A 341 16.73 17.88 13.98
N LYS A 342 16.37 18.89 14.79
CA LYS A 342 15.40 18.74 15.89
C LYS A 342 13.93 18.86 15.46
N VAL A 343 13.67 19.36 14.25
CA VAL A 343 12.32 19.48 13.69
C VAL A 343 11.82 18.10 13.27
N PRO A 344 10.55 17.73 13.51
CA PRO A 344 9.99 16.46 13.05
C PRO A 344 10.09 16.23 11.53
N VAL A 345 10.34 14.99 11.10
CA VAL A 345 10.57 14.63 9.69
C VAL A 345 9.46 15.06 8.75
N TRP A 346 8.20 15.03 9.19
CA TRP A 346 7.09 15.51 8.37
C TRP A 346 7.22 16.99 7.98
N ALA A 347 7.66 17.83 8.92
CA ALA A 347 7.79 19.26 8.72
C ALA A 347 9.05 19.59 7.91
N ARG A 348 10.15 18.85 8.14
CA ARG A 348 11.37 18.94 7.31
C ARG A 348 11.07 18.59 5.85
N ARG A 349 10.33 17.51 5.61
CA ARG A 349 9.92 17.09 4.25
C ARG A 349 8.97 18.08 3.60
N ALA A 350 8.01 18.64 4.34
CA ALA A 350 7.15 19.70 3.81
C ALA A 350 7.97 20.93 3.42
N ARG A 351 8.95 21.34 4.23
CA ARG A 351 9.87 22.43 3.87
C ARG A 351 10.75 22.09 2.66
N LEU A 352 11.26 20.86 2.58
CA LEU A 352 12.01 20.38 1.43
C LEU A 352 11.17 20.44 0.14
N ALA A 353 9.89 20.04 0.19
CA ALA A 353 9.01 20.12 -0.96
C ALA A 353 8.91 21.55 -1.51
N THR A 354 8.78 22.57 -0.64
CA THR A 354 8.77 23.98 -1.07
C THR A 354 10.07 24.45 -1.72
N VAL A 355 11.22 23.89 -1.30
CA VAL A 355 12.53 24.20 -1.92
C VAL A 355 12.64 23.59 -3.33
N LEU A 356 11.88 22.52 -3.60
CA LEU A 356 11.93 21.75 -4.83
C LEU A 356 10.77 22.02 -5.80
N GLU A 357 9.85 22.94 -5.48
CA GLU A 357 8.66 23.22 -6.32
C GLU A 357 9.02 23.54 -7.78
N ASP A 358 10.07 24.35 -7.99
CA ASP A 358 10.58 24.74 -9.31
C ASP A 358 11.85 23.97 -9.72
N ALA A 359 12.17 22.87 -9.04
CA ALA A 359 13.35 22.09 -9.38
C ALA A 359 13.13 21.32 -10.69
N GLY A 360 14.19 21.22 -11.52
CA GLY A 360 14.14 20.49 -12.77
C GLY A 360 14.02 18.96 -12.58
N GLU A 361 13.82 18.23 -13.68
CA GLU A 361 13.53 16.78 -13.68
C GLU A 361 14.63 15.90 -13.04
N GLN A 362 15.84 16.42 -12.85
CA GLN A 362 16.94 15.73 -12.19
C GLN A 362 16.84 15.73 -10.66
N LEU A 363 16.08 16.64 -10.05
CA LEU A 363 15.91 16.75 -8.60
C LEU A 363 14.45 16.49 -8.26
N LEU A 364 14.15 15.30 -7.77
CA LEU A 364 12.77 14.92 -7.46
C LEU A 364 12.57 14.83 -5.96
N PHE A 365 11.46 15.35 -5.47
CA PHE A 365 11.02 15.07 -4.10
C PHE A 365 10.51 13.63 -4.01
N SER A 366 11.04 12.85 -3.07
CA SER A 366 10.55 11.49 -2.80
C SER A 366 9.19 11.58 -2.14
N GLN A 367 8.12 11.27 -2.86
CA GLN A 367 6.74 11.32 -2.35
C GLN A 367 6.46 10.15 -1.40
N ASP A 368 5.69 10.40 -0.34
CA ASP A 368 5.14 9.33 0.50
C ASP A 368 3.79 8.82 -0.02
N PHE A 369 3.47 7.59 0.35
CA PHE A 369 2.23 6.92 -0.01
C PHE A 369 1.13 7.23 1.00
N ASP A 370 0.02 7.75 0.50
CA ASP A 370 -1.21 7.96 1.28
C ASP A 370 -2.05 6.67 1.33
N ALA A 371 -1.49 5.61 1.91
CA ALA A 371 -2.15 4.32 2.10
C ALA A 371 -1.50 3.51 3.24
N PRO A 372 -2.23 2.54 3.83
CA PRO A 372 -1.68 1.70 4.89
C PRO A 372 -0.40 0.96 4.44
N PRO A 373 0.68 0.93 5.25
CA PRO A 373 1.97 0.35 4.86
C PRO A 373 1.87 -1.09 4.33
N ALA A 374 0.97 -1.91 4.87
CA ALA A 374 0.74 -3.28 4.41
C ALA A 374 0.25 -3.36 2.96
N GLN A 375 -0.67 -2.47 2.57
CA GLN A 375 -1.21 -2.42 1.21
C GLN A 375 -0.16 -1.91 0.23
N VAL A 376 0.55 -0.84 0.62
CA VAL A 376 1.66 -0.28 -0.17
C VAL A 376 2.75 -1.31 -0.36
N PHE A 377 3.09 -2.08 0.67
CA PHE A 377 4.14 -3.09 0.60
C PHE A 377 3.78 -4.23 -0.36
N GLN A 378 2.53 -4.70 -0.33
CA GLN A 378 2.04 -5.69 -1.29
C GLN A 378 2.10 -5.17 -2.74
N ALA A 379 1.67 -3.93 -2.96
CA ALA A 379 1.72 -3.30 -4.28
C ALA A 379 3.17 -3.12 -4.77
N ALA A 380 4.05 -2.60 -3.91
CA ALA A 380 5.46 -2.41 -4.21
C ALA A 380 6.16 -3.74 -4.54
N ALA A 381 5.88 -4.80 -3.78
CA ALA A 381 6.39 -6.14 -4.05
C ALA A 381 5.93 -6.66 -5.42
N GLY A 382 4.64 -6.45 -5.78
CA GLY A 382 4.07 -6.86 -7.06
C GLY A 382 4.64 -6.10 -8.27
N LEU A 383 5.01 -4.83 -8.09
CA LEU A 383 5.67 -4.00 -9.11
C LEU A 383 7.18 -4.23 -9.21
N GLY A 384 7.73 -5.06 -8.31
CA GLY A 384 9.14 -5.40 -8.30
C GLY A 384 10.07 -4.35 -7.72
N LEU A 385 9.53 -3.43 -6.91
CA LEU A 385 10.31 -2.52 -6.09
C LEU A 385 11.04 -3.28 -4.98
N GLU A 386 12.15 -2.72 -4.48
CA GLU A 386 12.93 -3.37 -3.43
C GLU A 386 12.16 -3.50 -2.10
N GLY A 387 11.34 -2.48 -1.80
CA GLY A 387 10.52 -2.44 -0.60
C GLY A 387 10.12 -1.00 -0.22
N LEU A 388 10.01 -0.75 1.09
CA LEU A 388 9.58 0.53 1.64
C LEU A 388 10.56 1.04 2.70
N VAL A 389 10.59 2.36 2.87
CA VAL A 389 11.18 3.03 4.03
C VAL A 389 10.04 3.63 4.83
N LEU A 390 9.95 3.30 6.11
CA LEU A 390 8.98 3.88 7.02
C LEU A 390 9.71 4.82 7.98
N LYS A 391 9.24 6.06 8.10
CA LYS A 391 9.81 7.07 9.01
C LYS A 391 8.74 7.48 10.02
N ARG A 392 9.03 7.38 11.31
CA ARG A 392 8.10 7.82 12.37
C ARG A 392 7.86 9.32 12.20
N ARG A 393 6.62 9.71 11.97
CA ARG A 393 6.25 11.05 11.46
C ARG A 393 6.81 12.18 12.32
N ASP A 394 6.78 12.01 13.64
CA ASP A 394 7.18 12.99 14.65
C ASP A 394 8.69 13.01 14.97
N ALA A 395 9.49 12.14 14.33
CA ALA A 395 10.87 11.94 14.76
C ALA A 395 11.85 13.04 14.29
N PRO A 396 12.80 13.45 15.16
CA PRO A 396 13.94 14.26 14.75
C PRO A 396 14.89 13.46 13.83
N TYR A 397 15.86 14.16 13.24
CA TYR A 397 16.94 13.56 12.48
C TYR A 397 18.08 13.16 13.42
N GLU A 398 18.44 11.88 13.40
CA GLU A 398 19.48 11.32 14.25
C GLU A 398 20.50 10.56 13.41
N SER A 399 21.75 11.03 13.41
CA SER A 399 22.85 10.35 12.71
C SER A 399 23.06 8.94 13.26
N GLY A 400 23.28 7.98 12.37
CA GLY A 400 23.42 6.58 12.75
C GLY A 400 22.12 5.78 12.70
N ARG A 401 22.15 4.54 13.18
CA ARG A 401 21.03 3.60 13.06
C ARG A 401 20.01 3.81 14.17
N THR A 402 18.75 3.97 13.77
CA THR A 402 17.62 4.22 14.68
C THR A 402 16.44 3.32 14.36
N GLU A 403 15.49 3.20 15.29
CA GLU A 403 14.20 2.53 15.06
C GLU A 403 13.12 3.49 14.56
N THR A 404 13.42 4.80 14.53
CA THR A 404 12.54 5.83 13.96
C THR A 404 12.51 5.77 12.43
N TRP A 405 13.51 5.16 11.81
CA TRP A 405 13.51 4.79 10.40
C TRP A 405 13.57 3.27 10.27
N LEU A 406 12.59 2.69 9.60
CA LEU A 406 12.53 1.27 9.30
C LEU A 406 12.66 1.04 7.81
N LYS A 407 13.39 -0.01 7.41
CA LYS A 407 13.40 -0.51 6.03
C LYS A 407 12.64 -1.83 6.00
N ALA A 408 11.64 -1.92 5.14
CA ALA A 408 10.90 -3.15 4.87
C ALA A 408 11.31 -3.68 3.50
N LYS A 409 11.74 -4.94 3.42
CA LYS A 409 12.24 -5.56 2.18
C LYS A 409 11.24 -6.55 1.60
N ALA A 410 10.79 -6.30 0.37
CA ALA A 410 9.93 -7.21 -0.38
C ALA A 410 10.71 -8.40 -0.97
N ARG A 411 12.00 -8.18 -1.26
CA ARG A 411 12.92 -9.17 -1.83
C ARG A 411 14.16 -9.31 -0.96
N LEU A 412 14.77 -10.49 -0.96
CA LEU A 412 16.07 -10.64 -0.30
C LEU A 412 17.12 -10.07 -1.25
N ARG A 413 17.66 -8.94 -0.85
CA ARG A 413 18.74 -8.26 -1.56
C ARG A 413 19.76 -7.82 -0.54
N GLN A 414 21.01 -8.14 -0.80
CA GLN A 414 22.10 -7.88 0.12
C GLN A 414 23.42 -7.64 -0.61
N GLU A 415 24.28 -6.93 0.08
CA GLU A 415 25.70 -6.86 -0.21
C GLU A 415 26.40 -8.16 0.19
N LEU A 416 27.30 -8.62 -0.68
CA LEU A 416 28.16 -9.78 -0.51
C LEU A 416 29.55 -9.47 -1.05
N VAL A 417 30.58 -9.97 -0.38
CA VAL A 417 31.98 -9.79 -0.75
C VAL A 417 32.31 -10.74 -1.90
N ILE A 418 32.95 -10.23 -2.95
CA ILE A 418 33.45 -11.06 -4.04
C ILE A 418 34.75 -11.72 -3.56
N CYS A 419 34.75 -13.04 -3.48
CA CYS A 419 35.84 -13.85 -2.96
C CYS A 419 36.49 -14.73 -4.04
N GLY A 420 35.90 -14.78 -5.22
CA GLY A 420 36.36 -15.58 -6.34
C GLY A 420 35.50 -15.43 -7.58
N MET A 421 35.93 -16.02 -8.68
CA MET A 421 35.16 -16.07 -9.93
C MET A 421 35.43 -17.35 -10.73
N THR A 422 34.56 -17.64 -11.69
CA THR A 422 34.79 -18.67 -12.72
C THR A 422 34.71 -18.04 -14.10
N GLY A 423 35.39 -18.61 -15.09
CA GLY A 423 35.25 -18.22 -16.50
C GLY A 423 33.94 -18.72 -17.12
N ARG A 424 33.34 -17.94 -18.03
CA ARG A 424 32.16 -18.36 -18.79
C ARG A 424 32.51 -19.55 -19.69
N GLY A 425 31.79 -20.65 -19.52
CA GLY A 425 32.10 -21.90 -20.24
C GLY A 425 33.50 -22.45 -19.96
N GLY A 426 34.11 -22.09 -18.82
CA GLY A 426 35.47 -22.48 -18.45
C GLY A 426 36.59 -21.73 -19.20
N LYS A 427 36.26 -20.71 -20.00
CA LYS A 427 37.23 -19.93 -20.79
C LYS A 427 37.56 -18.59 -20.13
N SER A 428 38.72 -18.04 -20.47
CA SER A 428 39.18 -16.72 -20.01
C SER A 428 38.49 -15.57 -20.76
N GLY A 429 38.38 -14.42 -20.10
CA GLY A 429 37.95 -13.15 -20.71
C GLY A 429 36.53 -12.72 -20.38
N GLU A 430 35.68 -13.61 -19.86
CA GLU A 430 34.34 -13.28 -19.36
C GLU A 430 34.04 -14.01 -18.05
N VAL A 431 33.50 -13.30 -17.06
CA VAL A 431 33.00 -13.91 -15.83
C VAL A 431 31.77 -14.78 -16.12
N GLY A 432 31.84 -16.03 -15.70
CA GLY A 432 30.75 -17.00 -15.71
C GLY A 432 29.96 -17.00 -14.41
N SER A 433 30.65 -16.94 -13.26
CA SER A 433 30.03 -16.78 -11.95
C SER A 433 30.98 -16.09 -10.97
N LEU A 434 30.42 -15.43 -9.95
CA LEU A 434 31.15 -14.89 -8.81
C LEU A 434 30.94 -15.81 -7.61
N LEU A 435 32.00 -16.04 -6.84
CA LEU A 435 31.98 -16.70 -5.54
C LEU A 435 31.89 -15.62 -4.46
N LEU A 436 30.98 -15.79 -3.52
CA LEU A 436 30.53 -14.72 -2.64
C LEU A 436 30.72 -15.08 -1.17
N GLY A 437 30.90 -14.06 -0.34
CA GLY A 437 31.01 -14.20 1.11
C GLY A 437 30.38 -13.07 1.90
N TYR A 438 30.34 -13.22 3.22
CA TYR A 438 29.97 -12.17 4.18
C TYR A 438 30.75 -12.35 5.48
N TYR A 439 30.90 -11.26 6.24
CA TYR A 439 31.54 -11.29 7.54
C TYR A 439 30.52 -11.60 8.66
N ALA A 440 30.92 -12.47 9.58
CA ALA A 440 30.24 -12.69 10.86
C ALA A 440 31.29 -12.54 11.97
N GLY A 441 31.26 -11.37 12.64
CA GLY A 441 32.44 -10.91 13.39
C GLY A 441 33.61 -10.68 12.44
N ASP A 442 34.79 -11.18 12.79
CA ASP A 442 36.00 -11.04 11.97
C ASP A 442 36.21 -12.16 10.95
N LYS A 443 35.31 -13.16 10.91
CA LYS A 443 35.43 -14.33 10.02
C LYS A 443 34.66 -14.13 8.72
N LEU A 444 35.28 -14.49 7.60
CA LEU A 444 34.67 -14.49 6.28
C LEU A 444 34.02 -15.85 5.97
N HIS A 445 32.70 -15.85 5.84
CA HIS A 445 31.88 -17.02 5.54
C HIS A 445 31.55 -17.12 4.05
N ASP A 446 31.53 -18.34 3.51
CA ASP A 446 31.04 -18.64 2.16
C ASP A 446 29.51 -18.43 2.06
N ALA A 447 29.10 -17.60 1.10
CA ALA A 447 27.71 -17.27 0.80
C ALA A 447 27.19 -17.97 -0.47
N GLY A 448 28.03 -18.72 -1.17
CA GLY A 448 27.73 -19.40 -2.42
C GLY A 448 28.20 -18.64 -3.65
N SER A 449 27.35 -18.63 -4.68
CA SER A 449 27.75 -18.17 -6.01
C SER A 449 26.59 -17.54 -6.78
N VAL A 450 26.87 -16.51 -7.55
CA VAL A 450 25.93 -15.90 -8.51
C VAL A 450 26.47 -16.01 -9.92
N GLY A 451 25.63 -16.37 -10.89
CA GLY A 451 26.04 -16.56 -12.30
C GLY A 451 25.10 -15.92 -13.33
N THR A 452 24.17 -15.09 -12.88
CA THR A 452 23.16 -14.42 -13.69
C THR A 452 23.05 -12.96 -13.24
N GLY A 453 22.38 -12.11 -14.03
CA GLY A 453 22.18 -10.68 -13.70
C GLY A 453 23.14 -9.71 -14.40
N TRP A 454 23.95 -10.20 -15.34
CA TRP A 454 24.83 -9.38 -16.18
C TRP A 454 24.78 -9.79 -17.65
N ASP A 455 25.04 -8.84 -18.53
CA ASP A 455 25.27 -9.07 -19.96
C ASP A 455 26.75 -9.40 -20.25
N SER A 456 27.09 -9.68 -21.51
CA SER A 456 28.47 -10.02 -21.89
C SER A 456 29.43 -8.83 -21.74
N LYS A 457 28.95 -7.58 -21.86
CA LYS A 457 29.79 -6.39 -21.66
C LYS A 457 30.22 -6.29 -20.19
N THR A 458 29.26 -6.42 -19.29
CA THR A 458 29.47 -6.41 -17.84
C THR A 458 30.35 -7.58 -17.40
N ALA A 459 30.15 -8.78 -17.97
CA ALA A 459 30.99 -9.94 -17.69
C ALA A 459 32.48 -9.73 -18.04
N ARG A 460 32.77 -9.02 -19.14
CA ARG A 460 34.14 -8.62 -19.51
C ARG A 460 34.71 -7.54 -18.60
N ASP A 461 33.89 -6.58 -18.19
CA ASP A 461 34.32 -5.51 -17.28
C ASP A 461 34.67 -6.06 -15.90
N LEU A 462 33.80 -6.92 -15.34
CA LEU A 462 34.07 -7.65 -14.11
C LEU A 462 35.36 -8.46 -14.21
N TRP A 463 35.59 -9.16 -15.33
CA TRP A 463 36.82 -9.92 -15.54
C TRP A 463 38.06 -9.02 -15.44
N LYS A 464 38.06 -7.86 -16.13
CA LYS A 464 39.19 -6.92 -16.12
C LYS A 464 39.46 -6.36 -14.72
N ARG A 465 38.42 -6.08 -13.93
CA ARG A 465 38.55 -5.54 -12.57
C ARG A 465 39.00 -6.58 -11.55
N LEU A 466 38.59 -7.83 -11.72
CA LEU A 466 38.80 -8.88 -10.73
C LEU A 466 40.13 -9.63 -10.92
N ILE A 467 40.61 -9.80 -12.16
CA ILE A 467 41.89 -10.50 -12.42
C ILE A 467 43.07 -9.93 -11.61
N PRO A 468 43.25 -8.61 -11.48
CA PRO A 468 44.34 -8.05 -10.67
C PRO A 468 44.30 -8.42 -9.19
N LEU A 469 43.18 -8.93 -8.69
CA LEU A 469 42.98 -9.32 -7.29
C LEU A 469 43.17 -10.83 -7.07
N GLU A 470 43.65 -11.58 -8.06
CA GLU A 470 43.79 -13.03 -7.99
C GLU A 470 44.81 -13.45 -6.91
N ILE A 471 44.40 -14.44 -6.10
CA ILE A 471 45.20 -15.04 -5.04
C ILE A 471 45.20 -16.57 -5.19
N ASP A 472 46.18 -17.24 -4.58
CA ASP A 472 46.40 -18.67 -4.79
C ASP A 472 45.46 -19.59 -3.98
N ALA A 473 44.76 -19.04 -2.97
CA ALA A 473 43.95 -19.82 -2.04
C ALA A 473 42.59 -19.17 -1.74
N ALA A 474 41.61 -20.00 -1.40
CA ALA A 474 40.27 -19.54 -1.03
C ALA A 474 40.34 -18.66 0.24
N PRO A 475 39.73 -17.46 0.24
CA PRO A 475 39.86 -16.51 1.36
C PRO A 475 38.89 -16.80 2.53
N PHE A 476 38.11 -17.87 2.47
CA PHE A 476 37.05 -18.17 3.45
C PHE A 476 37.61 -18.80 4.72
N ASP A 477 37.29 -18.22 5.88
CA ASP A 477 37.54 -18.83 7.20
C ASP A 477 36.54 -19.95 7.51
N VAL A 478 35.31 -19.84 6.97
CA VAL A 478 34.24 -20.81 7.16
C VAL A 478 33.64 -21.17 5.80
N GLN A 479 33.96 -22.37 5.32
CA GLN A 479 33.43 -22.92 4.07
C GLN A 479 32.26 -23.85 4.33
N VAL A 480 31.28 -23.84 3.41
CA VAL A 480 30.15 -24.76 3.49
C VAL A 480 30.59 -26.14 3.01
N THR A 481 30.77 -27.06 3.96
CA THR A 481 31.18 -28.44 3.74
C THR A 481 30.05 -29.25 3.11
N LYS A 482 29.91 -29.20 1.78
CA LYS A 482 29.40 -30.30 0.93
C LYS A 482 29.55 -29.92 -0.54
N ALA A 483 30.25 -30.77 -1.29
CA ALA A 483 30.22 -30.74 -2.75
C ALA A 483 28.74 -30.80 -3.20
N ARG A 484 28.28 -29.74 -3.88
CA ARG A 484 26.92 -29.69 -4.42
C ARG A 484 26.77 -30.88 -5.37
N ARG A 485 25.91 -31.85 -5.04
CA ARG A 485 25.51 -32.97 -5.93
C ARG A 485 25.05 -32.53 -7.33
N TRP A 486 24.81 -31.23 -7.54
CA TRP A 486 24.42 -30.60 -8.80
C TRP A 486 25.31 -29.44 -9.27
N SER A 487 26.50 -29.19 -8.70
CA SER A 487 27.39 -28.19 -9.32
C SER A 487 28.00 -28.76 -10.60
N ARG A 488 27.53 -28.28 -11.75
CA ARG A 488 28.14 -28.46 -13.08
C ARG A 488 29.53 -27.78 -13.23
N ARG A 489 30.22 -27.49 -12.12
CA ARG A 489 31.53 -26.83 -12.15
C ARG A 489 32.60 -27.91 -12.25
N ALA A 490 33.48 -27.81 -13.24
CA ALA A 490 34.69 -28.62 -13.26
C ALA A 490 35.53 -28.25 -12.03
N ALA A 491 36.01 -29.25 -11.28
CA ALA A 491 36.88 -29.02 -10.14
C ALA A 491 38.13 -28.23 -10.58
N GLY A 492 38.48 -27.15 -9.87
CA GLY A 492 39.64 -26.33 -10.19
C GLY A 492 39.39 -25.24 -11.24
N SER A 493 38.13 -24.93 -11.54
CA SER A 493 37.77 -23.80 -12.44
C SER A 493 37.58 -22.48 -11.70
N GLU A 494 37.71 -22.50 -10.37
CA GLU A 494 37.66 -21.35 -9.49
C GLU A 494 38.97 -20.55 -9.53
N ARG A 495 38.84 -19.23 -9.67
CA ARG A 495 39.92 -18.26 -9.43
C ARG A 495 39.60 -17.53 -8.14
N TRP A 496 40.49 -17.63 -7.15
CA TRP A 496 40.28 -16.98 -5.85
C TRP A 496 40.74 -15.54 -5.91
N LEU A 497 40.03 -14.67 -5.19
CA LEU A 497 40.26 -13.23 -5.25
C LEU A 497 40.42 -12.67 -3.84
N GLU A 498 41.23 -11.62 -3.71
CA GLU A 498 41.32 -10.84 -2.48
C GLU A 498 39.94 -10.24 -2.14
N PRO A 499 39.42 -10.44 -0.90
CA PRO A 499 38.04 -10.11 -0.55
C PRO A 499 37.86 -8.60 -0.25
N THR A 500 38.16 -7.75 -1.24
CA THR A 500 38.12 -6.28 -1.13
C THR A 500 36.92 -5.66 -1.85
N MET A 501 36.35 -6.33 -2.85
CA MET A 501 35.23 -5.84 -3.65
C MET A 501 33.88 -6.35 -3.13
N VAL A 502 32.85 -5.50 -3.22
CA VAL A 502 31.49 -5.81 -2.79
C VAL A 502 30.54 -5.82 -3.99
N ALA A 503 29.69 -6.83 -4.06
CA ALA A 503 28.59 -6.93 -5.01
C ALA A 503 27.25 -6.85 -4.29
N GLU A 504 26.27 -6.24 -4.93
CA GLU A 504 24.88 -6.31 -4.54
C GLU A 504 24.16 -7.42 -5.31
N VAL A 505 23.48 -8.30 -4.57
CA VAL A 505 22.90 -9.53 -5.08
C VAL A 505 21.47 -9.68 -4.55
N GLU A 506 20.53 -9.92 -5.46
CA GLU A 506 19.16 -10.33 -5.14
C GLU A 506 19.07 -11.85 -5.18
N PHE A 507 18.32 -12.46 -4.26
CA PHE A 507 18.18 -13.91 -4.16
C PHE A 507 16.81 -14.29 -3.57
N ALA A 508 16.44 -15.57 -3.67
CA ALA A 508 15.14 -16.04 -3.22
C ALA A 508 15.11 -16.32 -1.72
N GLU A 509 16.14 -16.99 -1.21
CA GLU A 509 16.25 -17.45 0.18
C GLU A 509 17.72 -17.64 0.61
N TRP A 510 17.93 -17.59 1.92
CA TRP A 510 19.12 -18.14 2.57
C TRP A 510 18.87 -19.60 2.93
N THR A 511 19.82 -20.49 2.68
CA THR A 511 19.78 -21.86 3.21
C THR A 511 20.10 -21.90 4.70
N GLY A 512 19.80 -23.03 5.35
CA GLY A 512 20.24 -23.29 6.73
C GLY A 512 21.76 -23.22 6.90
N ASP A 513 22.51 -23.58 5.85
CA ASP A 513 23.97 -23.50 5.80
C ASP A 513 24.50 -22.07 5.54
N GLY A 514 23.63 -21.07 5.44
CA GLY A 514 24.03 -19.68 5.23
C GLY A 514 24.46 -19.35 3.80
N VAL A 515 23.89 -20.02 2.79
CA VAL A 515 24.19 -19.82 1.36
C VAL A 515 22.98 -19.22 0.64
N ILE A 516 23.19 -18.37 -0.36
CA ILE A 516 22.09 -17.82 -1.17
C ILE A 516 21.61 -18.80 -2.26
N ARG A 517 20.32 -18.75 -2.59
CA ARG A 517 19.70 -19.52 -3.69
C ARG A 517 18.96 -18.64 -4.68
N GLN A 518 18.94 -19.07 -5.95
CA GLN A 518 18.31 -18.36 -7.07
C GLN A 518 18.77 -16.88 -7.13
N SER A 519 20.08 -16.68 -7.03
CA SER A 519 20.70 -15.36 -6.97
C SER A 519 20.87 -14.72 -8.34
N SER A 520 20.77 -13.40 -8.39
CA SER A 520 21.02 -12.55 -9.57
C SER A 520 21.83 -11.33 -9.16
N PHE A 521 22.91 -11.07 -9.88
CA PHE A 521 23.77 -9.90 -9.66
C PHE A 521 23.03 -8.63 -10.03
N LYS A 522 23.18 -7.59 -9.21
CA LYS A 522 22.62 -6.27 -9.47
C LYS A 522 23.71 -5.25 -9.78
N GLY A 523 24.89 -5.41 -9.18
CA GLY A 523 25.94 -4.41 -9.34
C GLY A 523 27.10 -4.53 -8.37
N LEU A 524 28.16 -3.75 -8.61
CA LEU A 524 29.24 -3.51 -7.66
C LEU A 524 28.88 -2.37 -6.71
N ARG A 525 29.34 -2.47 -5.47
CA ARG A 525 29.21 -1.44 -4.43
C ARG A 525 30.56 -0.79 -4.17
N LEU A 526 30.89 0.19 -5.01
CA LEU A 526 32.15 0.92 -4.96
C LEU A 526 32.23 1.91 -3.79
N ASP A 527 31.10 2.15 -3.12
CA ASP A 527 30.95 3.04 -1.96
C ASP A 527 31.26 2.36 -0.63
N LYS A 528 31.44 1.02 -0.61
CA LYS A 528 31.48 0.24 0.63
C LYS A 528 32.73 -0.60 0.81
N PRO A 529 33.32 -0.62 2.02
CA PRO A 529 34.40 -1.52 2.34
C PRO A 529 33.86 -2.94 2.57
N ALA A 530 34.55 -3.96 2.02
CA ALA A 530 34.16 -5.36 2.16
C ALA A 530 33.98 -5.83 3.61
N ARG A 531 34.83 -5.36 4.54
CA ARG A 531 34.75 -5.71 5.97
C ARG A 531 33.45 -5.28 6.66
N SER A 532 32.71 -4.32 6.08
CA SER A 532 31.42 -3.88 6.62
C SER A 532 30.24 -4.76 6.20
N VAL A 533 30.47 -5.72 5.30
CA VAL A 533 29.42 -6.56 4.71
C VAL A 533 29.09 -7.71 5.65
N VAL A 534 27.97 -7.58 6.34
CA VAL A 534 27.41 -8.59 7.25
C VAL A 534 26.11 -9.17 6.69
N ARG A 535 25.72 -10.35 7.18
CA ARG A 535 24.44 -10.96 6.82
C ARG A 535 23.25 -10.16 7.38
N GLU A 536 22.43 -9.63 6.49
CA GLU A 536 21.14 -9.01 6.82
C GLU A 536 20.01 -10.08 6.76
N GLY A 537 19.10 -10.07 7.73
CA GLY A 537 18.10 -11.13 7.90
C GLY A 537 16.73 -10.85 7.25
N GLY A 538 16.20 -11.80 6.48
CA GLY A 538 14.76 -12.00 6.23
C GLY A 538 14.05 -11.03 5.26
N LYS A 539 12.94 -11.51 4.66
CA LYS A 539 11.93 -10.65 4.04
C LYS A 539 11.05 -10.09 5.16
N THR A 540 10.57 -8.86 4.99
CA THR A 540 9.61 -8.30 5.94
C THR A 540 8.28 -9.02 5.79
N GLN A 541 7.76 -9.55 6.89
CA GLN A 541 6.45 -10.20 6.92
C GLN A 541 5.34 -9.16 6.94
N LEU A 542 4.26 -9.45 6.23
CA LEU A 542 2.99 -8.76 6.46
C LEU A 542 2.52 -9.10 7.88
N PRO A 543 1.79 -8.20 8.55
CA PRO A 543 1.19 -8.54 9.83
C PRO A 543 0.31 -9.78 9.64
N GLU A 544 0.44 -10.77 10.52
CA GLU A 544 -0.47 -11.91 10.48
C GLU A 544 -1.92 -11.41 10.60
N PRO A 545 -2.84 -11.87 9.74
CA PRO A 545 -4.25 -11.55 9.91
C PRO A 545 -4.67 -12.04 11.29
N SER A 546 -5.34 -11.19 12.05
CA SER A 546 -6.07 -11.62 13.25
C SER A 546 -6.94 -12.82 12.86
N LEU A 547 -6.74 -13.97 13.49
CA LEU A 547 -7.44 -15.23 13.22
C LEU A 547 -8.93 -14.96 12.98
N SER A 548 -9.40 -15.14 11.74
CA SER A 548 -10.80 -15.02 11.39
C SER A 548 -11.54 -16.28 11.86
N LEU A 549 -12.18 -16.18 13.03
CA LEU A 549 -12.98 -17.26 13.58
C LEU A 549 -14.27 -17.41 12.75
N LYS A 550 -14.40 -18.51 11.98
CA LYS A 550 -15.64 -18.84 11.28
C LYS A 550 -16.69 -19.35 12.28
N ILE A 551 -17.72 -18.54 12.52
CA ILE A 551 -18.85 -18.91 13.39
C ILE A 551 -19.92 -19.61 12.55
N THR A 552 -20.22 -20.87 12.84
CA THR A 552 -21.35 -21.60 12.23
C THR A 552 -22.65 -21.25 12.96
N HIS A 553 -23.74 -21.01 12.22
CA HIS A 553 -25.06 -20.64 12.77
C HIS A 553 -25.03 -19.49 13.80
N PRO A 554 -24.53 -18.29 13.43
CA PRO A 554 -24.43 -17.14 14.33
C PRO A 554 -25.79 -16.70 14.93
N GLU A 555 -26.87 -16.86 14.17
CA GLU A 555 -28.26 -16.50 14.53
C GLU A 555 -28.87 -17.40 15.61
N ARG A 556 -28.23 -18.52 15.91
CA ARG A 556 -28.77 -19.51 16.85
C ARG A 556 -28.88 -18.92 18.26
N VAL A 557 -30.09 -18.92 18.83
CA VAL A 557 -30.33 -18.56 20.24
C VAL A 557 -29.76 -19.65 21.16
N ILE A 558 -28.91 -19.25 22.09
CA ILE A 558 -28.25 -20.15 23.06
C ILE A 558 -28.81 -19.99 24.49
N ASP A 559 -29.41 -18.84 24.78
CA ASP A 559 -30.14 -18.56 26.00
C ASP A 559 -31.44 -17.83 25.62
N ALA A 560 -32.55 -18.54 25.75
CA ALA A 560 -33.87 -18.04 25.39
C ALA A 560 -34.42 -17.02 26.40
N SER A 561 -33.92 -17.02 27.64
CA SER A 561 -34.41 -16.11 28.69
C SER A 561 -33.98 -14.66 28.47
N ALA A 562 -32.81 -14.48 27.83
CA ALA A 562 -32.22 -13.18 27.51
C ALA A 562 -32.10 -12.93 26.00
N THR A 563 -32.66 -13.82 25.16
CA THR A 563 -32.58 -13.76 23.69
C THR A 563 -31.15 -13.65 23.15
N ILE A 564 -30.19 -14.30 23.82
CA ILE A 564 -28.77 -14.22 23.46
C ILE A 564 -28.46 -15.21 22.35
N THR A 565 -27.87 -14.72 21.26
CA THR A 565 -27.44 -15.56 20.13
C THR A 565 -26.00 -16.05 20.28
N LYS A 566 -25.62 -17.05 19.48
CA LYS A 566 -24.24 -17.54 19.39
C LYS A 566 -23.27 -16.44 18.93
N ALA A 567 -23.72 -15.53 18.06
CA ALA A 567 -22.93 -14.37 17.66
C ALA A 567 -22.66 -13.43 18.85
N ASP A 568 -23.67 -13.17 19.68
CA ASP A 568 -23.54 -12.25 20.82
C ASP A 568 -22.59 -12.81 21.87
N LEU A 569 -22.61 -14.12 22.12
CA LEU A 569 -21.65 -14.77 23.00
C LEU A 569 -20.21 -14.64 22.49
N VAL A 570 -20.00 -14.83 21.18
CA VAL A 570 -18.65 -14.68 20.59
C VAL A 570 -18.19 -13.22 20.66
N ARG A 571 -19.07 -12.25 20.41
CA ARG A 571 -18.77 -10.82 20.57
C ARG A 571 -18.40 -10.48 22.01
N TYR A 572 -19.14 -11.02 22.98
CA TYR A 572 -18.84 -10.83 24.40
C TYR A 572 -17.46 -11.38 24.77
N TYR A 573 -17.15 -12.62 24.39
CA TYR A 573 -15.81 -13.17 24.66
C TYR A 573 -14.70 -12.42 23.91
N ALA A 574 -14.98 -11.87 22.73
CA ALA A 574 -14.03 -11.01 22.04
C ALA A 574 -13.79 -9.69 22.79
N SER A 575 -14.82 -9.09 23.41
CA SER A 575 -14.69 -7.82 24.14
C SER A 575 -13.98 -7.97 25.49
N VAL A 576 -14.13 -9.12 26.16
CA VAL A 576 -13.50 -9.36 27.48
C VAL A 576 -12.25 -10.24 27.41
N GLY A 577 -11.90 -10.75 26.23
CA GLY A 577 -10.87 -11.78 26.05
C GLY A 577 -9.50 -11.37 26.59
N GLU A 578 -9.03 -10.16 26.29
CA GLU A 578 -7.73 -9.66 26.77
C GLU A 578 -7.64 -9.63 28.29
N TRP A 579 -8.73 -9.31 28.97
CA TRP A 579 -8.81 -9.27 30.43
C TRP A 579 -9.01 -10.65 31.05
N MET A 580 -9.77 -11.51 30.38
CA MET A 580 -10.15 -12.84 30.87
C MET A 580 -9.00 -13.86 30.76
N LEU A 581 -8.24 -13.82 29.66
CA LEU A 581 -7.23 -14.83 29.34
C LEU A 581 -6.13 -14.98 30.41
N PRO A 582 -5.56 -13.90 31.00
CA PRO A 582 -4.57 -14.02 32.07
C PRO A 582 -5.06 -14.80 33.30
N HIS A 583 -6.37 -14.77 33.58
CA HIS A 583 -6.98 -15.48 34.72
C HIS A 583 -7.38 -16.93 34.42
N LEU A 584 -7.50 -17.27 33.13
CA LEU A 584 -7.75 -18.64 32.68
C LEU A 584 -6.45 -19.42 32.44
N LYS A 585 -5.33 -18.70 32.35
CA LYS A 585 -3.98 -19.26 32.20
C LYS A 585 -3.72 -20.35 33.25
N ASP A 586 -3.32 -21.53 32.79
CA ASP A 586 -2.96 -22.70 33.64
C ASP A 586 -4.08 -23.18 34.60
N ARG A 587 -5.33 -22.74 34.40
CA ARG A 587 -6.44 -23.03 35.30
C ARG A 587 -7.20 -24.29 34.88
N PRO A 588 -7.64 -25.12 35.84
CA PRO A 588 -8.38 -26.32 35.52
C PRO A 588 -9.82 -25.99 35.16
N VAL A 589 -10.22 -26.44 33.98
CA VAL A 589 -11.53 -26.24 33.39
C VAL A 589 -12.18 -27.59 33.07
N ALA A 590 -13.50 -27.62 33.16
CA ALA A 590 -14.31 -28.73 32.67
C ALA A 590 -15.17 -28.21 31.52
N LEU A 591 -15.18 -28.93 30.40
CA LEU A 591 -16.03 -28.56 29.26
C LEU A 591 -17.44 -29.09 29.51
N VAL A 592 -18.40 -28.18 29.64
CA VAL A 592 -19.83 -28.49 29.65
C VAL A 592 -20.40 -28.19 28.28
N ARG A 593 -21.18 -29.11 27.72
CA ARG A 593 -21.89 -28.92 26.47
C ARG A 593 -23.36 -28.63 26.74
N ALA A 594 -23.86 -27.64 26.02
CA ALA A 594 -25.26 -27.24 26.00
C ALA A 594 -25.77 -27.30 24.54
N PRO A 595 -26.00 -28.50 23.98
CA PRO A 595 -26.30 -28.65 22.55
C PRO A 595 -27.62 -28.03 22.13
N GLU A 596 -28.55 -27.80 23.05
CA GLU A 596 -29.89 -27.23 22.84
C GLU A 596 -30.05 -25.83 23.47
N GLY A 597 -28.95 -25.25 23.96
CA GLY A 597 -28.96 -24.03 24.77
C GLY A 597 -28.84 -24.32 26.26
N VAL A 598 -28.60 -23.27 27.06
CA VAL A 598 -28.27 -23.40 28.50
C VAL A 598 -29.43 -23.92 29.36
N ALA A 599 -30.67 -23.76 28.88
CA ALA A 599 -31.87 -24.30 29.51
C ALA A 599 -32.15 -25.78 29.15
N GLY A 600 -31.43 -26.32 28.16
CA GLY A 600 -31.55 -27.71 27.72
C GLY A 600 -30.64 -28.68 28.49
N ASN A 601 -30.55 -29.92 28.01
CA ASN A 601 -29.72 -30.94 28.65
C ASN A 601 -28.23 -30.59 28.58
N LEU A 602 -27.60 -30.49 29.77
CA LEU A 602 -26.17 -30.21 29.93
C LEU A 602 -25.39 -31.49 30.24
N PHE A 603 -24.23 -31.66 29.61
CA PHE A 603 -23.34 -32.77 29.95
C PHE A 603 -21.85 -32.40 29.91
N PHE A 604 -21.06 -33.06 30.75
CA PHE A 604 -19.61 -32.90 30.77
C PHE A 604 -18.95 -33.68 29.63
N GLN A 605 -18.13 -33.00 28.83
CA GLN A 605 -17.34 -33.63 27.79
C GLN A 605 -16.04 -34.22 28.37
N LYS A 606 -15.94 -35.55 28.41
CA LYS A 606 -14.80 -36.29 29.00
C LYS A 606 -13.63 -36.55 28.04
N HIS A 607 -13.81 -36.36 26.74
CA HIS A 607 -12.81 -36.66 25.70
C HIS A 607 -12.51 -35.41 24.85
N ALA A 608 -11.34 -34.80 25.06
CA ALA A 608 -10.89 -33.60 24.34
C ALA A 608 -10.37 -33.90 22.92
N GLU A 609 -9.96 -35.15 22.67
CA GLU A 609 -9.36 -35.63 21.41
C GLU A 609 -10.25 -35.41 20.18
N ARG A 610 -11.59 -35.43 20.34
CA ARG A 610 -12.55 -35.22 19.24
C ARG A 610 -12.85 -33.75 18.90
N THR A 611 -12.32 -32.77 19.63
CA THR A 611 -12.71 -31.36 19.46
C THR A 611 -11.56 -30.45 19.03
N ALA A 612 -10.31 -30.92 19.05
CA ALA A 612 -9.13 -30.23 18.50
C ALA A 612 -9.17 -28.70 18.65
N MET A 613 -9.45 -28.19 19.86
CA MET A 613 -9.43 -26.75 20.11
C MET A 613 -7.96 -26.33 20.29
N PRO A 614 -7.44 -25.42 19.44
CA PRO A 614 -6.16 -24.79 19.69
C PRO A 614 -6.17 -24.18 21.09
N GLY A 615 -5.11 -24.37 21.87
CA GLY A 615 -5.13 -23.90 23.26
C GLY A 615 -5.83 -24.79 24.32
N LEU A 616 -6.24 -26.07 24.07
CA LEU A 616 -6.48 -27.12 25.14
C LEU A 616 -5.51 -28.36 25.19
N THR A 617 -4.89 -28.70 26.34
CA THR A 617 -4.07 -29.91 26.61
C THR A 617 -4.84 -30.89 27.49
N ALA A 618 -4.78 -32.17 27.16
CA ALA A 618 -5.38 -33.22 28.00
C ALA A 618 -4.42 -33.61 29.14
N HIS A 619 -4.95 -33.77 30.36
CA HIS A 619 -4.18 -34.22 31.53
C HIS A 619 -4.26 -35.76 31.67
N ASN A 620 -3.18 -36.40 32.14
CA ASN A 620 -3.09 -37.86 32.28
C ASN A 620 -3.99 -38.39 33.42
N ARG A 621 -4.68 -39.51 33.20
CA ARG A 621 -5.86 -40.00 33.95
C ARG A 621 -5.59 -40.62 35.33
N ASN A 622 -4.36 -40.59 35.85
CA ASN A 622 -4.03 -41.20 37.15
C ASN A 622 -4.30 -40.30 38.37
N CYS A 623 -4.81 -39.07 38.17
CA CYS A 623 -5.32 -38.23 39.24
C CYS A 623 -6.69 -37.69 38.81
N GLY A 624 -7.71 -37.87 39.65
CA GLY A 624 -9.11 -37.64 39.32
C GLY A 624 -9.40 -36.29 38.66
N ARG A 625 -10.24 -36.36 37.62
CA ARG A 625 -11.00 -35.30 36.94
C ARG A 625 -10.44 -33.89 37.06
N ILE A 626 -9.81 -33.38 36.00
CA ILE A 626 -9.69 -31.95 35.67
C ILE A 626 -8.87 -31.79 34.37
N ILE A 627 -9.28 -30.93 33.44
CA ILE A 627 -8.52 -30.59 32.21
C ILE A 627 -7.88 -29.19 32.43
N ARG A 628 -6.57 -28.98 32.20
CA ARG A 628 -5.89 -27.65 32.24
C ARG A 628 -5.20 -27.37 30.90
N ARG A 629 -5.15 -26.12 30.43
CA ARG A 629 -4.08 -25.63 29.52
C ARG A 629 -3.70 -24.17 29.83
N CYS A 630 -2.47 -23.88 29.40
CA CYS A 630 -1.75 -22.62 29.27
C CYS A 630 -2.62 -21.42 28.98
#